data_AF-A0A7V7VLN5-F1
#
_entry.id   AF-A0A7V7VLN5-F1
#
_cell.length_a   1.000
_cell.length_b   1.000
_cell.length_c   1.000
_cell.angle_alpha   90.00
_cell.angle_beta   90.00
_cell.angle_gamma   90.00
#
_symmetry.space_group_name_H-M   'P 1'
#
loop_
_entity.id
_entity.type
_entity.pdbx_description
1 polymer ?
#
loop_
_entity_poly.entity_id
_entity_poly.type
_entity_poly.pdbx_seq_one_letter_code
_entity_poly.pdbx_strand_id
1 'polypeptide(L)'
;MSQSFVHLHLHTEFSLLDGMIRTKDLAKRAAALGMPAVAMTDHGNLYGAVQFYKACKDQKIKAILGCEIYLAPTTIEDRREIPGRKRATHLTLLAETNEGWANLSKLVTKGHLDGL
;
A
#
# COMPACT_ATOMS: atom_id res chain seq x y z
N MET A 1 0.67 28.84 10.62
CA MET A 1 1.09 27.42 10.69
C MET A 1 1.36 26.95 9.27
N SER A 2 2.51 26.35 8.96
CA SER A 2 2.66 25.71 7.65
C SER A 2 1.70 24.53 7.59
N GLN A 3 0.92 24.44 6.52
CA GLN A 3 0.01 23.32 6.30
C GLN A 3 0.85 22.10 5.92
N SER A 4 1.15 21.26 6.91
CA SER A 4 1.87 20.00 6.70
C SER A 4 0.90 18.95 6.17
N PHE A 5 1.29 18.21 5.14
CA PHE A 5 0.48 17.18 4.51
C PHE A 5 1.32 15.93 4.24
N VAL A 6 0.69 14.75 4.38
CA VAL A 6 1.30 13.45 4.14
C VAL A 6 0.33 12.61 3.31
N HIS A 7 0.79 12.07 2.18
CA HIS A 7 0.03 11.10 1.40
C HIS A 7 0.03 9.74 2.12
N LEU A 8 -1.16 9.27 2.49
CA LEU A 8 -1.37 7.96 3.13
C LEU A 8 -1.94 6.90 2.19
N HIS A 9 -2.37 7.28 1.00
CA HIS A 9 -2.82 6.40 -0.07
C HIS A 9 -2.08 6.82 -1.33
N LEU A 10 -1.09 6.00 -1.73
CA LEU A 10 -0.22 6.28 -2.86
C LEU A 10 0.29 4.98 -3.48
N HIS A 11 0.22 4.92 -4.80
CA HIS A 11 0.69 3.78 -5.59
C HIS A 11 2.05 4.07 -6.19
N THR A 12 2.93 3.10 -6.08
CA THR A 12 4.26 3.11 -6.65
C THR A 12 4.30 2.27 -7.92
N GLU A 13 5.46 2.22 -8.57
CA GLU A 13 5.77 1.32 -9.68
C GLU A 13 5.48 -0.17 -9.40
N PHE A 14 5.24 -0.56 -8.14
CA PHE A 14 4.89 -1.92 -7.74
C PHE A 14 3.39 -2.22 -7.76
N SER A 15 2.53 -1.22 -7.97
CA SER A 15 1.17 -1.45 -8.45
C SER A 15 1.21 -1.78 -9.94
N LEU A 16 1.65 -3.00 -10.25
CA LEU A 16 1.82 -3.47 -11.62
C LEU A 16 0.50 -3.26 -12.39
N LEU A 17 0.60 -2.63 -13.56
CA LEU A 17 -0.50 -2.24 -14.46
C LEU A 17 -1.12 -0.84 -14.23
N ASP A 18 -0.78 -0.13 -13.16
CA ASP A 18 -1.33 1.22 -12.90
C ASP A 18 -0.27 2.22 -12.40
N GLY A 19 0.49 1.84 -11.38
CA GLY A 19 1.42 2.74 -10.71
C GLY A 19 2.65 3.07 -11.56
N MET A 20 2.96 4.37 -11.67
CA MET A 20 4.13 4.88 -12.42
C MET A 20 5.21 5.50 -11.53
N ILE A 21 4.92 5.70 -10.23
CA ILE A 21 5.78 6.48 -9.35
C ILE A 21 6.93 5.62 -8.84
N ARG A 22 8.15 5.97 -9.22
CA ARG A 22 9.35 5.27 -8.72
C ARG A 22 9.61 5.61 -7.27
N THR A 23 9.86 4.58 -6.46
CA THR A 23 10.06 4.70 -5.00
C THR A 23 11.15 5.70 -4.60
N LYS A 24 12.27 5.74 -5.35
CA LYS A 24 13.37 6.69 -5.11
C LYS A 24 12.98 8.13 -5.43
N ASP A 25 12.25 8.35 -6.52
CA ASP A 25 11.85 9.68 -6.95
C ASP A 25 10.74 10.23 -6.06
N LEU A 26 9.84 9.37 -5.60
CA LEU A 26 8.84 9.68 -4.57
C LEU A 26 9.49 10.19 -3.29
N ALA A 27 10.44 9.44 -2.73
CA ALA A 27 11.12 9.83 -1.49
C ALA A 27 11.82 11.18 -1.64
N LYS A 28 12.54 11.41 -2.75
CA LYS A 28 13.18 12.70 -3.03
C LYS A 28 12.16 13.83 -3.12
N ARG A 29 11.03 13.60 -3.80
CA ARG A 29 9.98 14.61 -3.96
C ARG A 29 9.31 14.96 -2.64
N ALA A 30 9.00 13.97 -1.81
CA ALA A 30 8.43 14.17 -0.48
C ALA A 30 9.36 15.01 0.42
N ALA A 31 10.68 14.74 0.39
CA ALA A 31 11.67 15.54 1.14
C ALA A 31 11.72 16.98 0.62
N ALA A 32 11.75 17.17 -0.70
CA ALA A 32 11.80 18.50 -1.31
C ALA A 32 10.55 19.34 -0.98
N LEU A 33 9.40 18.71 -0.76
CA LEU A 33 8.15 19.36 -0.35
C LEU A 33 8.04 19.54 1.18
N GLY A 34 9.04 19.14 1.96
CA GLY A 34 9.02 19.23 3.43
C GLY A 34 8.04 18.27 4.09
N MET A 35 7.65 17.19 3.42
CA MET A 35 6.75 16.18 3.99
C MET A 35 7.52 15.29 4.98
N PRO A 36 7.06 15.14 6.24
CA PRO A 36 7.78 14.34 7.24
C PRO A 36 7.63 12.83 7.03
N ALA A 37 6.63 12.40 6.26
CA ALA A 37 6.32 11.01 6.00
C ALA A 37 5.67 10.84 4.61
N VAL A 38 5.64 9.61 4.12
CA VAL A 38 4.82 9.19 2.96
C VAL A 38 4.50 7.70 3.08
N ALA A 39 3.32 7.30 2.62
CA ALA A 39 2.91 5.90 2.59
C ALA A 39 3.11 5.25 1.22
N MET A 40 3.27 3.93 1.23
CA MET A 40 3.15 3.05 0.07
C MET A 40 1.95 2.14 0.30
N THR A 41 0.96 2.18 -0.59
CA THR A 41 -0.27 1.39 -0.49
C THR A 41 -0.61 0.75 -1.83
N ASP A 42 0.33 -0.05 -2.36
CA ASP A 42 0.19 -0.67 -3.68
C ASP A 42 -0.99 -1.65 -3.76
N HIS A 43 -1.46 -1.88 -4.99
CA HIS A 43 -2.59 -2.75 -5.27
C HIS A 43 -2.30 -4.21 -4.95
N GLY A 44 -2.91 -4.67 -3.86
CA GLY A 44 -2.97 -6.08 -3.45
C GLY A 44 -1.62 -6.72 -3.16
N ASN A 45 -0.51 -5.97 -3.09
CA ASN A 45 0.84 -6.52 -2.98
C ASN A 45 1.76 -5.66 -2.09
N LEU A 46 2.91 -6.24 -1.75
CA LEU A 46 3.95 -5.61 -0.90
C LEU A 46 5.34 -5.64 -1.56
N TYR A 47 5.42 -5.81 -2.88
CA TYR A 47 6.68 -6.09 -3.59
C TYR A 47 7.72 -4.97 -3.40
N GLY A 48 7.24 -3.72 -3.36
CA GLY A 48 8.08 -2.53 -3.20
C GLY A 48 8.54 -2.22 -1.79
N ALA A 49 8.05 -2.92 -0.76
CA ALA A 49 8.14 -2.46 0.63
C ALA A 49 9.58 -2.20 1.10
N VAL A 50 10.50 -3.11 0.82
CA VAL A 50 11.91 -2.97 1.21
C VAL A 50 12.60 -1.85 0.44
N GLN A 51 12.32 -1.73 -0.86
CA GLN A 51 12.92 -0.69 -1.70
C GLN A 51 12.42 0.70 -1.30
N PHE A 52 11.13 0.85 -1.08
CA PHE A 52 10.49 2.06 -0.59
C PHE A 52 11.02 2.46 0.80
N TYR A 53 11.09 1.51 1.74
CA TYR A 53 11.62 1.77 3.08
C TYR A 53 13.06 2.32 3.03
N LYS A 54 13.93 1.70 2.22
CA LYS A 54 15.31 2.17 2.03
C LYS A 54 15.35 3.56 1.39
N ALA A 55 14.56 3.80 0.35
CA ALA A 55 14.51 5.09 -0.33
C ALA A 55 14.08 6.24 0.60
N CYS A 56 13.04 6.03 1.41
CA CYS A 56 12.60 7.01 2.41
C CYS A 56 13.65 7.23 3.51
N LYS A 57 14.30 6.15 3.97
CA LYS A 57 15.37 6.23 4.97
C LYS A 57 16.54 7.07 4.49
N ASP A 58 16.97 6.91 3.24
CA ASP A 58 18.06 7.69 2.63
C ASP A 58 17.73 9.19 2.56
N GLN A 59 16.45 9.53 2.42
CA GLN A 59 15.96 10.92 2.39
C GLN A 59 15.53 11.44 3.78
N LYS A 60 15.73 10.66 4.85
CA LYS A 60 15.31 10.98 6.24
C LYS A 60 13.81 11.25 6.38
N ILE A 61 12.98 10.56 5.60
CA ILE A 61 11.52 10.60 5.66
C ILE A 61 10.99 9.35 6.35
N LYS A 62 9.94 9.47 7.15
CA LYS A 62 9.26 8.31 7.73
C LYS A 62 8.50 7.55 6.62
N ALA A 63 8.92 6.32 6.35
CA ALA A 63 8.17 5.38 5.53
C ALA A 63 6.95 4.85 6.30
N ILE A 64 5.77 4.89 5.70
CA ILE A 64 4.56 4.23 6.21
C ILE A 64 4.25 3.06 5.25
N LEU A 65 4.29 1.84 5.77
CA LEU A 65 4.04 0.64 4.97
C LEU A 65 2.56 0.28 5.02
N GLY A 66 1.96 0.09 3.86
CA GLY A 66 0.56 -0.26 3.71
C GLY A 66 0.30 -1.06 2.44
N CYS A 67 -0.97 -1.33 2.18
CA CYS A 67 -1.45 -2.02 0.98
C CYS A 67 -2.90 -1.62 0.74
N GLU A 68 -3.27 -1.39 -0.52
CA GLU A 68 -4.67 -1.33 -0.92
C GLU A 68 -5.12 -2.73 -1.29
N ILE A 69 -5.77 -3.42 -0.36
CA ILE A 69 -6.18 -4.82 -0.54
C ILE A 69 -7.47 -4.91 -1.35
N TYR A 70 -7.67 -6.07 -1.99
CA TYR A 70 -8.94 -6.45 -2.59
C TYR A 70 -9.80 -7.19 -1.57
N LEU A 71 -10.90 -6.57 -1.15
CA LEU A 71 -11.87 -7.13 -0.21
C LEU A 71 -13.01 -7.81 -0.97
N ALA A 72 -13.21 -9.10 -0.70
CA ALA A 72 -14.33 -9.87 -1.23
C ALA A 72 -15.67 -9.37 -0.66
N PRO A 73 -16.78 -9.45 -1.42
CA PRO A 73 -18.09 -8.98 -0.97
C PRO A 73 -18.71 -9.84 0.14
N THR A 74 -18.24 -11.08 0.31
CA THR A 74 -18.67 -12.05 1.34
C THR A 74 -17.45 -12.72 1.96
N THR A 75 -17.25 -14.03 1.76
CA THR A 75 -16.06 -14.75 2.21
C THR A 75 -15.04 -14.86 1.06
N ILE A 76 -13.76 -15.04 1.40
CA ILE A 76 -12.70 -15.12 0.40
C ILE A 76 -12.79 -16.37 -0.47
N GLU A 77 -13.57 -17.39 -0.06
CA GLU A 77 -13.84 -18.64 -0.79
C GLU A 77 -15.06 -18.55 -1.72
N ASP A 78 -15.90 -17.52 -1.58
CA ASP A 78 -17.11 -17.37 -2.39
C ASP A 78 -16.75 -16.89 -3.80
N ARG A 79 -16.90 -17.77 -4.79
CA ARG A 79 -16.62 -17.48 -6.21
C ARG A 79 -17.84 -17.05 -7.01
N ARG A 80 -19.01 -16.95 -6.37
CA ARG A 80 -20.26 -16.62 -7.07
C ARG A 80 -20.26 -15.15 -7.48
N GLU A 81 -20.72 -14.88 -8.69
CA GLU A 81 -21.08 -13.52 -9.07
C GLU A 81 -22.39 -13.12 -8.39
N ILE A 82 -22.34 -12.02 -7.64
CA ILE A 82 -23.52 -11.45 -7.00
C ILE A 82 -24.02 -10.32 -7.92
N PRO A 83 -25.23 -10.43 -8.50
CA PRO A 83 -25.76 -9.39 -9.37
C PRO A 83 -25.74 -8.00 -8.69
N GLY A 84 -25.19 -7.01 -9.39
CA GLY A 84 -25.07 -5.64 -8.89
C GLY A 84 -23.92 -5.40 -7.90
N ARG A 85 -23.03 -6.37 -7.63
CA ARG A 85 -21.82 -6.19 -6.81
C ARG A 85 -20.54 -6.50 -7.58
N LYS A 86 -19.48 -5.73 -7.31
CA LYS A 86 -18.13 -6.04 -7.79
C LYS A 86 -17.61 -7.31 -7.10
N ARG A 87 -16.79 -8.09 -7.82
CA ARG A 87 -16.10 -9.27 -7.27
C ARG A 87 -15.12 -8.91 -6.14
N ALA A 88 -14.59 -7.69 -6.14
CA ALA A 88 -13.84 -7.13 -5.03
C ALA A 88 -13.97 -5.60 -4.97
N THR A 89 -13.80 -5.05 -3.78
CA THR A 89 -13.67 -3.60 -3.53
C THR A 89 -12.32 -3.29 -2.91
N HIS A 90 -11.82 -2.08 -3.09
CA HIS A 90 -10.55 -1.68 -2.51
C HIS A 90 -10.69 -1.29 -1.04
N LEU A 91 -9.69 -1.64 -0.23
CA LEU A 91 -9.56 -1.19 1.15
C LEU A 91 -8.10 -0.86 1.47
N THR A 92 -7.83 0.38 1.83
CA THR A 92 -6.49 0.85 2.21
C THR A 92 -6.19 0.49 3.65
N LEU A 93 -5.10 -0.25 3.87
CA LEU A 93 -4.61 -0.65 5.19
C LEU A 93 -3.19 -0.11 5.41
N LEU A 94 -2.90 0.34 6.64
CA LEU A 94 -1.59 0.84 7.06
C LEU A 94 -1.09 0.04 8.26
N ALA A 95 0.20 -0.31 8.26
CA ALA A 95 0.86 -0.94 9.39
C ALA A 95 1.42 0.11 10.35
N GLU A 96 0.79 0.26 11.52
CA GLU A 96 1.27 1.18 12.57
C GLU A 96 2.49 0.62 13.34
N THR A 97 2.53 -0.71 13.52
CA THR A 97 3.53 -1.40 14.33
C THR A 97 4.14 -2.58 13.57
N ASN A 98 5.19 -3.19 14.13
CA ASN A 98 5.77 -4.43 13.59
C ASN A 98 4.76 -5.59 13.61
N GLU A 99 3.87 -5.63 14.60
CA GLU A 99 2.76 -6.58 14.62
C GLU A 99 1.77 -6.30 13.48
N GLY A 100 1.43 -5.02 13.26
CA GLY A 100 0.62 -4.59 12.12
C GLY A 100 1.25 -4.98 10.78
N TRP A 101 2.56 -4.83 10.63
CA TRP A 101 3.29 -5.25 9.43
C TRP A 101 3.25 -6.77 9.22
N ALA A 102 3.45 -7.54 10.29
CA ALA A 102 3.34 -9.01 10.23
C ALA A 102 1.93 -9.46 9.84
N ASN A 103 0.89 -8.82 10.38
CA ASN A 103 -0.50 -9.11 10.05
C ASN A 103 -0.83 -8.70 8.61
N LEU A 104 -0.40 -7.52 8.16
CA LEU A 104 -0.57 -7.07 6.78
C LEU A 104 0.07 -8.04 5.79
N SER A 105 1.29 -8.50 6.09
CA SER A 105 2.00 -9.49 5.26
C SER A 105 1.23 -10.81 5.16
N LYS A 106 0.67 -11.30 6.27
CA LYS A 106 -0.19 -12.49 6.29
C LYS A 106 -1.47 -12.29 5.48
N LEU A 107 -2.14 -11.15 5.60
CA LEU A 107 -3.37 -10.83 4.86
C LEU A 107 -3.12 -10.82 3.35
N VAL A 108 -2.06 -10.14 2.91
CA VAL A 108 -1.68 -10.08 1.49
C VAL A 108 -1.30 -11.45 0.96
N THR A 109 -0.59 -12.25 1.75
CA THR A 109 -0.25 -13.65 1.40
C THR A 109 -1.51 -14.50 1.25
N LYS A 110 -2.44 -14.42 2.21
CA LYS A 110 -3.72 -15.13 2.15
C LYS A 110 -4.55 -14.71 0.95
N GLY A 111 -4.59 -13.42 0.63
CA GLY A 111 -5.25 -12.89 -0.56
C GLY A 111 -4.74 -13.53 -1.86
N HIS A 112 -3.42 -13.72 -1.98
CA HIS A 112 -2.83 -14.38 -3.16
C HIS A 112 -3.06 -15.89 -3.22
N LEU A 113 -3.00 -16.58 -2.07
CA LEU A 113 -3.10 -18.04 -2.02
C LEU A 113 -4.55 -18.54 -2.09
N ASP A 114 -5.47 -17.85 -1.42
CA ASP A 114 -6.84 -18.32 -1.19
C ASP A 114 -7.89 -17.45 -1.93
N GLY A 115 -7.51 -16.26 -2.41
CA GLY A 115 -8.44 -15.26 -2.96
C GLY A 115 -8.60 -15.24 -4.48
N LEU A 116 -7.90 -16.12 -5.21
CA LEU A 116 -8.03 -16.30 -6.66
C LEU A 116 -9.32 -17.01 -7.07
#